data_AF-A0A7K1TCD7-F1
#
_entry.id   AF-A0A7K1TCD7-F1
#
_cell.length_a   1.000
_cell.length_b   1.000
_cell.length_c   1.000
_cell.angle_alpha   90.00
_cell.angle_beta   90.00
_cell.angle_gamma   90.00
#
_symmetry.space_group_name_H-M   'P 1'
#
loop_
_entity.id
_entity.type
_entity.pdbx_description
1 polymer ?
#
loop_
_entity_poly.entity_id
_entity_poly.type
_entity_poly.pdbx_seq_one_letter_code
_entity_poly.pdbx_strand_id
1 'polypeptide(L)'
;MSSVFPSRLLAGATVLVLASSCSIFHRKHAEPAPVVETVRTPDSPTPPTAARDLADVMTSVLHLRPDQTTKVRQILSSTVEQANAARQQYPAQSPQLNAALSRINKDSDSQMRQALGPATYKEMQAKGAQIRAQMQQRQ
;
A
#
# COMPACT_ATOMS: atom_id res chain seq x y z
N MET A 1 -42.76 -25.44 2.97
CA MET A 1 -42.79 -25.40 4.45
C MET A 1 -41.58 -24.58 4.91
N SER A 2 -41.79 -23.40 5.52
CA SER A 2 -41.75 -23.14 6.98
C SER A 2 -40.31 -23.00 7.50
N SER A 3 -39.86 -21.95 8.23
CA SER A 3 -40.48 -20.77 8.86
C SER A 3 -39.51 -19.54 8.74
N VAL A 4 -39.80 -18.24 8.97
CA VAL A 4 -40.81 -17.51 9.78
C VAL A 4 -40.45 -17.53 11.29
N PHE A 5 -40.31 -16.44 12.09
CA PHE A 5 -40.54 -14.97 11.96
C PHE A 5 -39.58 -14.18 12.91
N PRO A 6 -39.73 -12.88 13.30
CA PRO A 6 -38.62 -12.02 13.72
C PRO A 6 -38.75 -11.42 15.16
N SER A 7 -37.99 -10.35 15.42
CA SER A 7 -38.23 -9.29 16.42
C SER A 7 -38.09 -9.62 17.92
N ARG A 8 -37.32 -8.76 18.61
CA ARG A 8 -37.78 -8.10 19.84
C ARG A 8 -36.96 -6.85 20.16
N LEU A 9 -37.57 -5.69 19.91
CA LEU A 9 -37.27 -4.44 20.61
C LEU A 9 -37.59 -4.63 22.10
N LEU A 10 -36.76 -4.07 22.98
CA LEU A 10 -37.15 -3.77 24.36
C LEU A 10 -36.61 -2.38 24.72
N ALA A 11 -37.53 -1.48 25.05
CA ALA A 11 -37.22 -0.15 25.51
C ALA A 11 -36.97 -0.14 27.03
N GLY A 12 -36.09 0.73 27.49
CA GLY A 12 -35.86 1.00 28.91
C GLY A 12 -35.43 2.46 29.08
N ALA A 13 -36.32 3.30 29.59
CA ALA A 13 -36.03 4.70 29.91
C ALA A 13 -35.31 4.82 31.26
N THR A 14 -34.73 6.00 31.55
CA THR A 14 -34.86 6.76 32.83
C THR A 14 -33.64 7.69 33.08
N VAL A 15 -33.84 9.02 32.94
CA VAL A 15 -33.40 10.12 33.85
C VAL A 15 -31.87 10.27 34.15
N LEU A 16 -31.18 11.40 33.98
CA LEU A 16 -31.38 12.71 34.65
C LEU A 16 -30.48 13.79 34.00
N VAL A 17 -30.93 15.04 33.90
CA VAL A 17 -30.09 16.18 33.44
C VAL A 17 -29.38 16.83 34.64
N LEU A 18 -28.05 16.83 34.63
CA LEU A 18 -27.23 17.70 35.48
C LEU A 18 -26.22 18.46 34.61
N ALA A 19 -26.58 19.69 34.25
CA ALA A 19 -25.70 20.61 33.56
C ALA A 19 -24.69 21.21 34.54
N SER A 20 -23.44 20.75 34.45
CA SER A 20 -22.31 21.33 35.20
C SER A 20 -21.47 22.19 34.25
N SER A 21 -21.71 23.50 34.24
CA SER A 21 -20.87 24.46 33.51
C SER A 21 -19.50 24.61 34.16
N CYS A 22 -18.49 23.94 33.61
CA CYS A 22 -17.08 24.27 33.85
C CYS A 22 -16.55 25.13 32.70
N SER A 23 -16.58 26.43 32.92
CA SER A 23 -16.14 27.46 31.98
C SER A 23 -14.63 27.37 31.68
N ILE A 24 -14.29 27.48 30.39
CA ILE A 24 -13.07 28.14 29.91
C ILE A 24 -11.73 27.50 30.34
N PHE A 25 -11.28 26.52 29.54
CA PHE A 25 -9.89 26.49 29.06
C PHE A 25 -9.86 25.93 27.62
N HIS A 26 -10.14 26.78 26.63
CA HIS A 26 -10.01 26.43 25.22
C HIS A 26 -8.53 26.34 24.81
N ARG A 27 -7.84 25.26 25.21
CA ARG A 27 -6.71 24.77 24.39
C ARG A 27 -7.31 24.22 23.11
N LYS A 28 -6.92 24.79 21.97
CA LYS A 28 -7.23 24.22 20.65
C LYS A 28 -6.47 22.90 20.48
N HIS A 29 -6.97 21.84 21.09
CA HIS A 29 -6.74 20.50 20.55
C HIS A 29 -7.45 20.49 19.19
N ALA A 30 -6.66 20.54 18.13
CA ALA A 30 -7.15 20.19 16.81
C ALA A 30 -7.76 18.79 16.92
N GLU A 31 -9.01 18.64 16.50
CA GLU A 31 -9.56 17.31 16.29
C GLU A 31 -8.61 16.57 15.35
N PRO A 32 -8.14 15.36 15.70
CA PRO A 32 -7.57 14.50 14.69
C PRO A 32 -8.69 14.24 13.70
N ALA A 33 -8.54 14.80 12.48
CA ALA A 33 -9.50 14.57 11.40
C ALA A 33 -9.78 13.07 11.30
N PRO A 34 -11.04 12.66 11.08
CA PRO A 34 -11.39 11.24 11.07
C PRO A 34 -10.48 10.53 10.06
N VAL A 35 -9.57 9.71 10.59
CA VAL A 35 -8.73 8.84 9.77
C VAL A 35 -9.67 7.78 9.24
N VAL A 36 -10.33 8.11 8.13
CA VAL A 36 -11.05 7.14 7.32
C VAL A 36 -10.02 6.11 6.93
N GLU A 37 -10.08 4.95 7.57
CA GLU A 37 -9.22 3.81 7.28
C GLU A 37 -9.50 3.40 5.83
N THR A 38 -8.67 3.90 4.91
CA THR A 38 -8.89 3.72 3.48
C THR A 38 -8.68 2.26 3.14
N VAL A 39 -9.77 1.49 3.12
CA VAL A 39 -9.80 0.09 2.70
C VAL A 39 -9.18 0.01 1.31
N ARG A 40 -7.92 -0.44 1.24
CA ARG A 40 -7.20 -0.53 -0.03
C ARG A 40 -7.78 -1.65 -0.87
N THR A 41 -8.51 -1.27 -1.90
CA THR A 41 -8.85 -2.17 -3.00
C THR A 41 -7.61 -2.50 -3.84
N PRO A 42 -7.55 -3.64 -4.55
CA PRO A 42 -6.42 -3.98 -5.41
C PRO A 42 -6.11 -2.93 -6.50
N ASP A 43 -7.13 -2.18 -6.93
CA ASP A 43 -7.04 -1.10 -7.91
C ASP A 43 -6.59 0.25 -7.32
N SER A 44 -6.52 0.39 -5.99
CA SER A 44 -6.02 1.60 -5.33
C SER A 44 -4.60 1.94 -5.78
N PRO A 45 -4.21 3.23 -5.90
CA PRO A 45 -2.84 3.62 -6.23
C PRO A 45 -1.83 3.11 -5.20
N THR A 46 -0.72 2.56 -5.67
CA THR A 46 0.41 2.15 -4.82
C THR A 46 1.10 3.41 -4.27
N PRO A 47 1.33 3.53 -2.94
CA PRO A 47 1.96 4.72 -2.38
C PRO A 47 3.44 4.81 -2.81
N PRO A 48 4.01 6.02 -2.97
CA PRO A 48 5.44 6.18 -3.29
C PRO A 48 6.38 5.55 -2.24
N THR A 49 5.94 5.44 -0.97
CA THR A 49 6.71 4.78 0.10
C THR A 49 7.00 3.32 -0.19
N ALA A 50 6.06 2.57 -0.80
CA ALA A 50 6.23 1.15 -1.09
C ALA A 50 7.43 0.85 -2.01
N ALA A 51 7.77 1.76 -2.92
CA ALA A 51 8.97 1.65 -3.75
C ALA A 51 10.27 1.79 -2.92
N ARG A 52 10.26 2.70 -1.94
CA ARG A 52 11.38 2.89 -1.01
C ARG A 52 11.53 1.69 -0.07
N ASP A 53 10.44 1.22 0.51
CA ASP A 53 10.43 0.07 1.41
C ASP A 53 10.92 -1.20 0.70
N LEU A 54 10.50 -1.42 -0.55
CA LEU A 54 10.99 -2.53 -1.37
C LEU A 54 12.47 -2.40 -1.72
N ALA A 55 12.95 -1.20 -2.04
CA ALA A 55 14.38 -0.96 -2.25
C ALA A 55 15.21 -1.25 -0.98
N ASP A 56 14.70 -0.89 0.19
CA ASP A 56 15.36 -1.09 1.48
C ASP A 56 15.35 -2.59 1.87
N VAL A 57 14.26 -3.32 1.62
CA VAL A 57 14.20 -4.79 1.78
C VAL A 57 15.14 -5.49 0.80
N MET A 58 15.14 -5.13 -0.48
CA MET A 58 16.08 -5.68 -1.47
C MET A 58 17.53 -5.42 -1.07
N THR A 59 17.82 -4.23 -0.54
CA THR A 59 19.16 -3.87 -0.01
C THR A 59 19.56 -4.77 1.14
N SER A 60 18.67 -5.02 2.10
CA SER A 60 18.95 -5.90 3.25
C SER A 60 19.07 -7.38 2.87
N VAL A 61 18.27 -7.88 1.92
CA VAL A 61 18.21 -9.31 1.56
C VAL A 61 19.34 -9.72 0.61
N LEU A 62 19.76 -8.80 -0.25
CA LEU A 62 20.77 -9.01 -1.31
C LEU A 62 22.12 -8.31 -1.01
N HIS A 63 22.25 -7.66 0.14
CA HIS A 63 23.44 -6.92 0.56
C HIS A 63 23.92 -5.92 -0.51
N LEU A 64 22.98 -5.15 -1.07
CA LEU A 64 23.27 -4.25 -2.19
C LEU A 64 24.24 -3.13 -1.78
N ARG A 65 25.13 -2.76 -2.72
CA ARG A 65 25.99 -1.58 -2.57
C ARG A 65 25.16 -0.28 -2.66
N PRO A 66 25.62 0.84 -2.07
CA PRO A 66 24.87 2.10 -2.08
C PRO A 66 24.49 2.62 -3.47
N ASP A 67 25.34 2.40 -4.48
CA ASP A 67 25.04 2.78 -5.88
C ASP A 67 23.92 1.91 -6.48
N GLN A 68 23.92 0.61 -6.17
CA GLN A 68 22.89 -0.33 -6.60
C GLN A 68 21.57 -0.02 -5.90
N THR A 69 21.56 0.19 -4.58
CA THR A 69 20.39 0.63 -3.81
C THR A 69 19.77 1.89 -4.39
N THR A 70 20.59 2.88 -4.77
CA THR A 70 20.10 4.14 -5.36
C THR A 70 19.42 3.90 -6.72
N LYS A 71 20.04 3.10 -7.60
CA LYS A 71 19.45 2.72 -8.91
C LYS A 71 18.15 1.91 -8.74
N VAL A 72 18.15 0.92 -7.84
CA VAL A 72 16.97 0.09 -7.52
C VAL A 72 15.83 0.96 -7.04
N ARG A 73 16.07 1.89 -6.10
CA ARG A 73 15.05 2.82 -5.61
C ARG A 73 14.48 3.68 -6.74
N GLN A 74 15.32 4.22 -7.62
CA GLN A 74 14.88 5.02 -8.77
C GLN A 74 14.00 4.21 -9.74
N ILE A 75 14.41 2.98 -10.08
CA ILE A 75 13.65 2.06 -10.95
C ILE A 75 12.28 1.76 -10.34
N LEU A 76 12.24 1.38 -9.05
CA LEU A 76 10.99 1.05 -8.36
C LEU A 76 10.06 2.26 -8.23
N SER A 77 10.58 3.46 -7.93
CA SER A 77 9.78 4.68 -7.86
C SER A 77 9.13 5.00 -9.20
N SER A 78 9.90 4.99 -10.30
CA SER A 78 9.36 5.24 -11.64
C SER A 78 8.39 4.14 -12.08
N THR A 79 8.64 2.88 -11.69
CA THR A 79 7.71 1.77 -11.96
C THR A 79 6.35 1.99 -11.28
N VAL A 80 6.36 2.45 -10.01
CA VAL A 80 5.12 2.78 -9.27
C VAL A 80 4.40 3.98 -9.90
N GLU A 81 5.12 5.03 -10.29
CA GLU A 81 4.54 6.19 -10.98
C GLU A 81 3.85 5.78 -12.29
N GLN A 82 4.54 5.01 -13.15
CA GLN A 82 4.01 4.52 -14.42
C GLN A 82 2.81 3.58 -14.22
N ALA A 83 2.88 2.67 -13.24
CA ALA A 83 1.78 1.75 -12.94
C ALA A 83 0.54 2.49 -12.41
N ASN A 84 0.73 3.50 -11.56
CA ASN A 84 -0.36 4.36 -11.08
C ASN A 84 -0.97 5.20 -12.20
N ALA A 85 -0.15 5.77 -13.09
CA ALA A 85 -0.63 6.51 -14.26
C ALA A 85 -1.45 5.61 -15.20
N ALA A 86 -0.99 4.37 -15.46
CA ALA A 86 -1.74 3.40 -16.25
C ALA A 86 -3.10 3.02 -15.60
N ARG A 87 -3.15 2.87 -14.27
CA ARG A 87 -4.39 2.64 -13.49
C ARG A 87 -5.36 3.83 -13.53
N GLN A 88 -4.86 5.06 -13.70
CA GLN A 88 -5.70 6.24 -13.89
C GLN A 88 -6.20 6.37 -15.33
N GLN A 89 -5.41 5.93 -16.31
CA GLN A 89 -5.73 6.04 -17.74
C GLN A 89 -6.70 4.97 -18.24
N TYR A 90 -6.63 3.74 -17.69
CA TYR A 90 -7.40 2.59 -18.17
C TYR A 90 -8.36 2.07 -17.12
N PRO A 91 -9.56 1.58 -17.51
CA PRO A 91 -10.49 0.96 -16.57
C PRO A 91 -9.84 -0.23 -15.84
N ALA A 92 -10.22 -0.41 -14.58
CA ALA A 92 -9.88 -1.57 -13.76
C ALA A 92 -10.14 -2.87 -14.54
N GLN A 93 -9.25 -3.85 -14.40
CA GLN A 93 -9.33 -5.19 -15.02
C GLN A 93 -9.35 -5.20 -16.57
N SER A 94 -9.19 -4.04 -17.25
CA SER A 94 -9.22 -3.98 -18.71
C SER A 94 -8.00 -4.66 -19.38
N PRO A 95 -8.15 -5.23 -20.59
CA PRO A 95 -7.02 -5.75 -21.39
C PRO A 95 -5.93 -4.69 -21.64
N GLN A 96 -6.33 -3.43 -21.79
CA GLN A 96 -5.42 -2.29 -21.99
C GLN A 96 -4.57 -2.04 -20.74
N LEU A 97 -5.18 -2.04 -19.55
CA LEU A 97 -4.44 -1.94 -18.28
C LEU A 97 -3.46 -3.10 -18.12
N ASN A 98 -3.90 -4.33 -18.38
CA ASN A 98 -3.06 -5.52 -18.29
C ASN A 98 -1.87 -5.47 -19.27
N ALA A 99 -2.09 -4.99 -20.50
CA ALA A 99 -1.04 -4.80 -21.49
C ALA A 99 -0.04 -3.70 -21.09
N ALA A 100 -0.52 -2.58 -20.52
CA ALA A 100 0.32 -1.50 -20.02
C ALA A 100 1.19 -1.96 -18.83
N LEU A 101 0.58 -2.59 -17.82
CA LEU A 101 1.29 -3.12 -16.65
C LEU A 101 2.31 -4.21 -17.04
N SER A 102 1.99 -5.06 -18.02
CA SER A 102 2.92 -6.06 -18.55
C SER A 102 4.17 -5.43 -19.19
N ARG A 103 4.01 -4.35 -19.96
CA ARG A 103 5.14 -3.58 -20.52
C ARG A 103 5.98 -2.94 -19.41
N ILE A 104 5.34 -2.21 -18.49
CA ILE A 104 5.99 -1.56 -17.34
C ILE A 104 6.82 -2.58 -16.53
N ASN A 105 6.26 -3.75 -16.24
CA ASN A 105 6.95 -4.81 -15.52
C ASN A 105 8.18 -5.35 -16.29
N LYS A 106 8.04 -5.55 -17.61
CA LYS A 106 9.15 -6.02 -18.47
C LYS A 106 10.29 -5.01 -18.55
N ASP A 107 9.97 -3.73 -18.69
CA ASP A 107 10.95 -2.66 -18.79
C ASP A 107 11.66 -2.45 -17.43
N SER A 108 10.91 -2.50 -16.32
CA SER A 108 11.44 -2.49 -14.96
C SER A 108 12.36 -3.67 -14.68
N ASP A 109 12.00 -4.89 -15.10
CA ASP A 109 12.85 -6.09 -14.95
C ASP A 109 14.17 -5.98 -15.73
N SER A 110 14.11 -5.46 -16.95
CA SER A 110 15.29 -5.17 -17.78
C SER A 110 16.23 -4.17 -17.10
N GLN A 111 15.68 -3.06 -16.59
CA GLN A 111 16.44 -2.06 -15.82
C GLN A 111 17.02 -2.65 -14.53
N MET A 112 16.24 -3.48 -13.82
CA MET A 112 16.67 -4.14 -12.58
C MET A 112 17.86 -5.08 -12.84
N ARG A 113 17.82 -5.86 -13.92
CA ARG A 113 18.92 -6.71 -14.36
C ARG A 113 20.19 -5.92 -14.69
N GLN A 114 20.06 -4.75 -15.30
CA GLN A 114 21.19 -3.85 -15.58
C GLN A 114 21.76 -3.22 -14.30
N ALA A 115 20.91 -2.78 -13.37
CA ALA A 115 21.33 -2.13 -12.13
C ALA A 115 21.98 -3.10 -11.13
N LEU A 116 21.46 -4.31 -11.01
CA LEU A 116 21.99 -5.35 -10.12
C LEU A 116 23.17 -6.12 -10.73
N GLY A 117 23.21 -6.28 -12.05
CA GLY A 117 24.12 -7.20 -12.72
C GLY A 117 23.68 -8.66 -12.59
N PRO A 118 24.25 -9.58 -13.40
CA PRO A 118 23.69 -10.92 -13.60
C PRO A 118 23.68 -11.80 -12.34
N ALA A 119 24.70 -11.71 -11.47
CA ALA A 119 24.81 -12.51 -10.26
C ALA A 119 23.75 -12.10 -9.22
N THR A 120 23.74 -10.82 -8.83
CA THR A 120 22.79 -10.28 -7.85
C THR A 120 21.34 -10.33 -8.35
N TYR A 121 21.11 -10.17 -9.66
CA TYR A 121 19.78 -10.35 -10.25
C TYR A 121 19.30 -11.81 -10.17
N LYS A 122 20.18 -12.81 -10.39
CA LYS A 122 19.85 -14.23 -10.17
C LYS A 122 19.56 -14.52 -8.69
N GLU A 123 20.30 -13.91 -7.78
CA GLU A 123 20.04 -14.00 -6.34
C GLU A 123 18.70 -13.38 -5.95
N MET A 124 18.34 -12.22 -6.52
CA MET A 124 17.03 -11.58 -6.36
C MET A 124 15.89 -12.52 -6.77
N GLN A 125 16.01 -13.19 -7.91
CA GLN A 125 15.02 -14.18 -8.37
C GLN A 125 14.90 -15.33 -7.37
N ALA A 126 16.02 -15.91 -6.92
CA ALA A 126 16.03 -17.01 -5.95
C ALA A 126 15.43 -16.61 -4.58
N LYS A 127 15.73 -15.39 -4.11
CA LYS A 127 15.23 -14.84 -2.84
C LYS A 127 13.89 -14.12 -2.96
N GLY A 128 13.21 -14.18 -4.11
CA GLY A 128 11.95 -13.47 -4.36
C GLY A 128 10.81 -13.82 -3.39
N ALA A 129 10.82 -15.01 -2.77
CA ALA A 129 9.91 -15.34 -1.68
C ALA A 129 10.24 -14.59 -0.38
N GLN A 130 11.53 -14.53 0.00
CA GLN A 130 12.02 -13.83 1.19
C GLN A 130 11.79 -12.31 1.10
N ILE A 131 12.04 -11.72 -0.08
CA ILE A 131 11.81 -10.29 -0.36
C ILE A 131 10.31 -9.96 -0.17
N ARG A 132 9.41 -10.78 -0.72
CA ARG A 132 7.95 -10.59 -0.54
C ARG A 132 7.51 -10.74 0.91
N ALA A 133 8.01 -11.74 1.63
CA ALA A 133 7.69 -11.96 3.04
C ALA A 133 8.14 -10.79 3.93
N GLN A 134 9.34 -10.23 3.72
CA GLN A 134 9.80 -9.04 4.44
C GLN A 134 9.02 -7.78 4.07
N MET A 135 8.57 -7.64 2.82
CA MET A 135 7.70 -6.53 2.43
C MET A 135 6.32 -6.58 3.08
N GLN A 136 5.77 -7.76 3.33
CA GLN A 136 4.51 -7.93 4.06
C GLN A 136 4.62 -7.53 5.53
N GLN A 137 5.84 -7.50 6.11
CA GLN A 137 6.09 -7.00 7.47
C GLN A 137 6.20 -5.46 7.55
N ARG A 138 6.10 -4.76 6.41
CA ARG A 138 6.22 -3.29 6.29
C ARG A 138 4.93 -2.61 5.78
N GLN A 139 3.84 -3.37 5.63
CA GLN A 139 2.53 -2.90 5.17
C GLN A 139 1.50 -2.98 6.29
#